data_AF-A0A6H1Q9X1-F1
#
_entry.id   AF-A0A6H1Q9X1-F1
#
_cell.length_a   1.000
_cell.length_b   1.000
_cell.length_c   1.000
_cell.angle_alpha   90.00
_cell.angle_beta   90.00
_cell.angle_gamma   90.00
#
_symmetry.space_group_name_H-M   'P 1'
#
loop_
_entity.id
_entity.type
_entity.pdbx_description
1 polymer ?
#
loop_
_entity_poly.entity_id
_entity_poly.type
_entity_poly.pdbx_seq_one_letter_code
_entity_poly.pdbx_strand_id
1 'polypeptide(L)'
;MSNASILSDADWPHKQDIVVLVKPSARKRVGFTLLGIALLFCGGMAIFGERGPVSSWLQSMDREADRAKLEPEMRKFAEQGKPEAIIWLSQNFPKENRAALEALASQGNGTALFTLGALRLQDGDKGEFVSLMQQAAEAGNADALRMIKLQAERRKLSER
;
A
#
# COMPACT_ATOMS: atom_id res chain seq x y z
N MET A 1 35.52 -16.56 64.87
CA MET A 1 35.81 -17.91 64.31
C MET A 1 34.61 -18.27 63.45
N SER A 2 34.69 -17.99 62.14
CA SER A 2 34.77 -19.00 61.05
C SER A 2 33.46 -19.80 60.91
N ASN A 3 32.77 -19.87 59.77
CA ASN A 3 33.18 -19.72 58.38
C ASN A 3 32.00 -19.24 57.52
N ALA A 4 32.21 -18.19 56.74
CA ALA A 4 31.42 -17.94 55.54
C ALA A 4 31.89 -18.94 54.48
N SER A 5 31.08 -19.96 54.20
CA SER A 5 31.32 -20.89 53.09
C SER A 5 31.03 -20.17 51.78
N ILE A 6 32.07 -19.51 51.25
CA ILE A 6 32.15 -19.05 49.86
C ILE A 6 31.98 -20.31 49.01
N LEU A 7 30.88 -20.38 48.25
CA LEU A 7 30.69 -21.37 47.19
C LEU A 7 31.88 -21.21 46.24
N SER A 8 32.82 -22.15 46.31
CA SER A 8 33.95 -22.20 45.39
C SER A 8 33.40 -22.56 43.99
N ASP A 9 33.98 -21.95 42.95
CA ASP A 9 33.67 -22.17 41.52
C ASP A 9 33.77 -23.63 41.02
N ALA A 10 34.01 -24.58 41.94
CA ALA A 10 34.27 -25.99 41.71
C ALA A 10 33.03 -26.91 41.83
N ASP A 11 31.89 -26.42 42.34
CA ASP A 11 30.71 -27.26 42.62
C ASP A 11 29.70 -27.38 41.45
N TRP A 12 30.06 -27.00 40.23
CA TRP A 12 29.17 -27.14 39.08
C TRP A 12 29.33 -28.51 38.40
N PRO A 13 28.36 -29.43 38.44
CA PRO A 13 28.48 -30.79 37.87
C PRO A 13 28.42 -30.83 36.34
N HIS A 14 28.49 -29.67 35.68
CA HIS A 14 28.22 -29.52 34.24
C HIS A 14 29.25 -28.63 33.51
N LYS A 15 30.41 -28.32 34.11
CA LYS A 15 31.55 -27.75 33.36
C LYS A 15 32.23 -28.85 32.55
N GLN A 16 31.48 -29.50 31.66
CA GLN A 16 32.08 -30.06 30.46
C GLN A 16 32.17 -28.88 29.51
N ASP A 17 33.38 -28.37 29.28
CA ASP A 17 33.63 -27.51 28.13
C ASP A 17 33.25 -28.34 26.91
N ILE A 18 32.04 -28.15 26.41
CA ILE A 18 31.60 -28.72 25.14
C ILE A 18 32.38 -27.94 24.09
N VAL A 19 33.61 -28.37 23.83
CA VAL A 19 34.36 -27.94 22.66
C VAL A 19 33.61 -28.54 21.50
N VAL A 20 32.63 -27.80 21.00
CA VAL A 20 31.94 -28.12 19.75
C VAL A 20 33.02 -28.04 18.69
N LEU A 21 33.63 -29.18 18.38
CA LEU A 21 34.62 -29.32 17.32
C LEU A 21 33.86 -29.19 15.99
N VAL A 22 33.45 -27.97 15.66
CA VAL A 22 32.83 -27.66 14.38
C VAL A 22 33.90 -27.91 13.34
N LYS A 23 33.82 -29.07 12.68
CA LYS A 23 34.73 -29.48 11.60
C LYS A 23 34.88 -28.29 10.64
N PRO A 24 36.09 -27.73 10.44
CA PRO A 24 36.26 -26.42 9.79
C PRO A 24 35.76 -26.39 8.34
N SER A 25 35.69 -27.54 7.69
CA SER A 25 35.12 -27.73 6.35
C SER A 25 33.59 -27.59 6.31
N ALA A 26 32.87 -27.88 7.40
CA ALA A 26 31.43 -27.68 7.50
C ALA A 26 31.10 -26.19 7.69
N ARG A 27 31.90 -25.46 8.49
CA ARG A 27 31.77 -24.00 8.67
C ARG A 27 31.95 -23.23 7.36
N LYS A 28 32.94 -23.63 6.55
CA LYS A 28 33.17 -23.07 5.21
C LYS A 28 32.00 -23.37 4.26
N ARG A 29 31.47 -24.61 4.24
CA ARG A 29 30.31 -24.96 3.42
C ARG A 29 29.06 -24.18 3.80
N VAL A 30 28.75 -24.05 5.09
CA VAL A 30 27.60 -23.27 5.57
C VAL A 30 27.76 -21.79 5.20
N GLY A 31 28.97 -21.25 5.36
CA GLY A 31 29.31 -19.89 4.92
C GLY A 31 29.11 -19.69 3.41
N PHE A 32 29.56 -20.64 2.58
CA PHE A 32 29.37 -20.57 1.13
C PHE A 32 27.91 -20.76 0.71
N THR A 33 27.14 -21.60 1.39
CA THR A 33 25.71 -21.75 1.10
C THR A 33 24.91 -20.50 1.46
N LEU A 34 25.21 -19.86 2.60
CA LEU A 34 24.56 -18.60 2.98
C LEU A 34 24.95 -17.46 2.03
N LEU A 35 26.23 -17.39 1.64
CA LEU A 35 26.70 -16.43 0.64
C LEU A 35 26.04 -16.67 -0.73
N GLY A 36 25.87 -17.93 -1.14
CA GLY A 36 25.19 -18.29 -2.38
C GLY A 36 23.71 -17.92 -2.39
N ILE A 37 22.99 -18.13 -1.29
CA ILE A 37 21.59 -17.69 -1.13
C ILE A 37 21.51 -16.16 -1.17
N ALA A 38 22.41 -15.46 -0.49
CA ALA A 38 22.46 -14.00 -0.52
C ALA A 38 22.75 -13.46 -1.92
N LEU A 39 23.67 -14.08 -2.67
CA LEU A 39 23.98 -13.72 -4.06
C LEU A 39 22.82 -14.03 -5.01
N LEU A 40 22.10 -15.14 -4.83
CA LEU A 40 20.88 -15.43 -5.60
C LEU A 40 19.74 -14.47 -5.27
N PHE A 41 19.61 -14.06 -4.01
CA PHE A 41 18.63 -13.07 -3.58
C PHE A 41 18.93 -11.68 -4.15
N CYS A 42 20.19 -11.21 -4.05
CA CYS A 42 20.64 -9.95 -4.64
C CYS A 42 20.63 -9.98 -6.18
N GLY A 43 21.05 -11.09 -6.80
CA GLY A 43 20.99 -11.28 -8.25
C GLY A 43 19.54 -11.34 -8.77
N GLY A 44 18.64 -11.99 -8.01
CA GLY A 44 17.21 -12.00 -8.30
C GLY A 44 16.59 -10.60 -8.21
N MET A 45 16.97 -9.79 -7.21
CA MET A 45 16.58 -8.38 -7.13
C MET A 45 17.05 -7.56 -8.35
N ALA A 46 18.22 -7.85 -8.93
CA ALA A 46 18.72 -7.15 -10.12
C ALA A 46 17.97 -7.53 -11.41
N ILE A 47 17.47 -8.77 -11.52
CA ILE A 47 16.74 -9.25 -12.71
C ILE A 47 15.25 -8.85 -12.66
N PHE A 48 14.66 -8.78 -11.47
CA PHE A 48 13.24 -8.41 -11.26
C PHE A 48 13.02 -6.95 -10.81
N GLY A 49 14.07 -6.13 -10.73
CA GLY A 49 14.10 -4.86 -9.97
C GLY A 49 13.04 -3.81 -10.33
N GLU A 50 12.56 -3.76 -11.58
CA GLU A 50 11.59 -2.74 -11.99
C GLU A 50 10.12 -3.14 -11.76
N ARG A 51 9.80 -4.44 -11.66
CA ARG A 51 8.43 -4.96 -11.48
C ARG A 51 8.31 -6.03 -10.39
N GLY A 52 9.30 -6.11 -9.52
CA GLY A 52 9.39 -7.11 -8.46
C GLY A 52 8.61 -6.70 -7.20
N PRO A 53 8.36 -7.66 -6.29
CA PRO A 53 7.62 -7.42 -5.05
C PRO A 53 8.26 -6.36 -4.12
N VAL A 54 9.56 -6.09 -4.28
CA VAL A 54 10.28 -5.09 -3.48
C VAL A 54 9.99 -3.66 -3.98
N SER A 55 9.89 -3.44 -5.29
CA SER A 55 9.59 -2.11 -5.83
C SER A 55 8.15 -1.70 -5.55
N SER A 56 7.20 -2.65 -5.62
CA SER A 56 5.81 -2.40 -5.22
C SER A 56 5.67 -2.15 -3.72
N TRP A 57 6.44 -2.86 -2.88
CA TRP A 57 6.52 -2.61 -1.45
C TRP A 57 7.11 -1.22 -1.14
N LEU A 58 8.24 -0.84 -1.76
CA LEU A 58 8.80 0.52 -1.63
C LEU A 58 7.80 1.59 -2.06
N GLN A 59 7.14 1.40 -3.20
CA GLN A 59 6.12 2.34 -3.68
C GLN A 59 4.90 2.40 -2.77
N SER A 60 4.58 1.34 -2.01
CA SER A 60 3.53 1.40 -0.98
C SER A 60 3.97 2.23 0.22
N MET A 61 5.23 2.07 0.67
CA MET A 61 5.79 2.86 1.77
C MET A 61 5.89 4.35 1.43
N ASP A 62 6.40 4.68 0.24
CA ASP A 62 6.51 6.07 -0.21
C ASP A 62 5.13 6.73 -0.27
N ARG A 63 4.12 6.02 -0.80
CA ARG A 63 2.73 6.52 -0.83
C ARG A 63 2.16 6.76 0.56
N GLU A 64 2.43 5.88 1.52
CA GLU A 64 1.97 6.08 2.90
C GLU A 64 2.66 7.28 3.56
N ALA A 65 3.97 7.44 3.34
CA ALA A 65 4.73 8.58 3.85
C ALA A 65 4.25 9.91 3.23
N ASP A 66 4.06 9.96 1.91
CA ASP A 66 3.56 11.13 1.21
C ASP A 66 2.15 11.51 1.66
N ARG A 67 1.28 10.50 1.84
CA ARG A 67 -0.07 10.70 2.37
C ARG A 67 -0.03 11.28 3.78
N ALA A 68 0.80 10.73 4.67
CA ALA A 68 0.91 11.20 6.05
C ALA A 68 1.41 12.65 6.13
N LYS A 69 2.28 13.07 5.20
CA LYS A 69 2.76 14.45 5.10
C LYS A 69 1.67 15.43 4.65
N LEU A 70 0.85 15.04 3.67
CA LEU A 70 -0.17 15.91 3.06
C LEU A 70 -1.49 15.94 3.83
N GLU A 71 -1.82 14.87 4.54
CA GLU A 71 -3.11 14.72 5.23
C GLU A 71 -3.48 15.92 6.12
N PRO A 72 -2.60 16.46 6.99
CA PRO A 72 -2.97 17.57 7.87
C PRO A 72 -3.33 18.84 7.09
N GLU A 73 -2.65 19.10 5.98
CA GLU A 73 -2.92 20.25 5.12
C GLU A 73 -4.23 20.06 4.35
N MET A 74 -4.45 18.86 3.82
CA MET A 74 -5.69 18.53 3.11
C MET A 74 -6.90 18.60 4.04
N ARG A 75 -6.78 18.16 5.30
CA ARG A 75 -7.85 18.33 6.30
C ARG A 75 -8.20 19.80 6.51
N LYS A 76 -7.20 20.66 6.70
CA LYS A 76 -7.42 22.12 6.83
C LYS A 76 -8.11 22.72 5.62
N PHE A 77 -7.73 22.32 4.40
CA PHE A 77 -8.38 22.81 3.19
C PHE A 77 -9.80 22.26 3.02
N ALA A 78 -10.04 21.01 3.41
CA ALA A 78 -11.36 20.41 3.36
C ALA A 78 -12.32 21.08 4.37
N GLU A 79 -11.83 21.45 5.56
CA GLU A 79 -12.59 22.26 6.53
C GLU A 79 -12.99 23.64 5.97
N GLN A 80 -12.19 24.18 5.06
CA GLN A 80 -12.51 25.41 4.30
C GLN A 80 -13.43 25.15 3.11
N GLY A 81 -13.90 23.91 2.91
CA GLY A 81 -14.76 23.52 1.81
C GLY A 81 -14.06 23.43 0.45
N LYS A 82 -12.72 23.31 0.41
CA LYS A 82 -11.98 23.21 -0.86
C LYS A 82 -12.29 21.86 -1.54
N PRO A 83 -12.89 21.86 -2.75
CA PRO A 83 -13.29 20.63 -3.44
C PRO A 83 -12.15 19.63 -3.62
N GLU A 84 -10.97 20.11 -4.02
CA GLU A 84 -9.81 19.28 -4.34
C GLU A 84 -9.30 18.54 -3.09
N ALA A 85 -9.34 19.19 -1.94
CA ALA A 85 -8.91 18.60 -0.68
C ALA A 85 -9.91 17.54 -0.20
N ILE A 86 -11.22 17.80 -0.32
CA ILE A 86 -12.26 16.81 -0.04
C ILE A 86 -12.08 15.59 -0.94
N ILE A 87 -11.93 15.81 -2.25
CA ILE A 87 -11.71 14.72 -3.23
C ILE A 87 -10.46 13.91 -2.89
N TRP A 88 -9.34 14.57 -2.59
CA TRP A 88 -8.10 13.89 -2.22
C TRP A 88 -8.27 13.05 -0.94
N LEU A 89 -8.91 13.61 0.09
CA LEU A 89 -9.18 12.87 1.33
C LEU A 89 -10.11 11.68 1.07
N SER A 90 -11.13 11.81 0.24
CA SER A 90 -12.02 10.69 -0.09
C SER A 90 -11.35 9.59 -0.91
N GLN A 91 -10.33 9.90 -1.70
CA GLN A 91 -9.53 8.88 -2.41
C GLN A 91 -8.57 8.14 -1.49
N ASN A 92 -8.00 8.84 -0.50
CA ASN A 92 -6.98 8.29 0.39
C ASN A 92 -7.55 7.69 1.69
N PHE A 93 -8.73 8.15 2.08
CA PHE A 93 -9.43 7.85 3.33
C PHE A 93 -10.96 7.76 3.08
N PRO A 94 -11.42 6.83 2.21
CA PRO A 94 -12.79 6.82 1.69
C PRO A 94 -13.87 6.62 2.77
N LYS A 95 -13.56 5.87 3.83
CA LYS A 95 -14.54 5.60 4.91
C LYS A 95 -14.88 6.86 5.71
N GLU A 96 -13.87 7.66 6.06
CA GLU A 96 -14.09 8.86 6.87
C GLU A 96 -14.65 10.03 6.06
N ASN A 97 -14.40 10.07 4.75
CA ASN A 97 -14.70 11.25 3.92
C ASN A 97 -15.85 11.01 2.92
N ARG A 98 -16.67 9.97 3.14
CA ARG A 98 -17.79 9.63 2.25
C ARG A 98 -18.86 10.71 2.22
N ALA A 99 -19.29 11.19 3.39
CA ALA A 99 -20.34 12.20 3.50
C ALA A 99 -19.93 13.54 2.86
N ALA A 100 -18.67 13.97 3.05
CA ALA A 100 -18.16 15.19 2.43
C ALA A 100 -18.09 15.07 0.90
N LEU A 101 -17.70 13.90 0.38
CA LEU A 101 -17.72 13.64 -1.06
C LEU A 101 -19.13 13.66 -1.64
N GLU A 102 -20.08 13.02 -0.95
CA GLU A 102 -21.49 12.99 -1.36
C GLU A 102 -22.11 14.39 -1.37
N ALA A 103 -21.78 15.22 -0.37
CA ALA A 103 -22.20 16.61 -0.32
C ALA A 103 -21.59 17.47 -1.43
N LEU A 104 -20.33 17.19 -1.83
CA LEU A 104 -19.70 17.88 -2.95
C LEU A 104 -20.24 17.41 -4.30
N ALA A 105 -20.54 16.12 -4.43
CA ALA A 105 -21.17 15.54 -5.61
C ALA A 105 -22.60 16.06 -5.81
N SER A 106 -23.38 16.23 -4.73
CA SER A 106 -24.74 16.79 -4.80
C SER A 106 -24.77 18.26 -5.21
N GLN A 107 -23.65 18.99 -5.04
CA GLN A 107 -23.44 20.33 -5.59
C GLN A 107 -23.09 20.33 -7.09
N GLY A 108 -23.06 19.16 -7.73
CA GLY A 108 -22.76 19.01 -9.17
C GLY A 108 -21.27 19.06 -9.50
N ASN A 109 -20.37 18.89 -8.53
CA ASN A 109 -18.94 18.83 -8.83
C ASN A 109 -18.61 17.56 -9.62
N GLY A 110 -18.22 17.72 -10.89
CA GLY A 110 -17.96 16.59 -11.80
C GLY A 110 -16.86 15.64 -11.32
N THR A 111 -15.80 16.14 -10.68
CA THR A 111 -14.72 15.30 -10.15
C THR A 111 -15.15 14.55 -8.89
N ALA A 112 -16.00 15.15 -8.07
CA ALA A 112 -16.59 14.46 -6.91
C ALA A 112 -17.58 13.37 -7.34
N LEU A 113 -18.44 13.65 -8.34
CA LEU A 113 -19.32 12.65 -8.97
C LEU A 113 -18.51 11.48 -9.55
N PHE A 114 -17.42 11.78 -10.26
CA PHE A 114 -16.52 10.75 -10.78
C PHE A 114 -15.90 9.91 -9.65
N THR A 115 -15.36 10.55 -8.62
CA THR A 115 -14.74 9.88 -7.48
C THR A 115 -15.76 9.02 -6.72
N LEU A 116 -16.96 9.53 -6.48
CA LEU A 116 -18.04 8.79 -5.82
C LEU A 116 -18.44 7.57 -6.65
N GLY A 117 -18.59 7.71 -7.96
CA GLY A 117 -18.89 6.59 -8.85
C GLY A 117 -17.82 5.50 -8.77
N ALA A 118 -16.54 5.88 -8.79
CA ALA A 118 -15.45 4.92 -8.64
C ALA A 118 -15.51 4.14 -7.31
N LEU A 119 -15.86 4.81 -6.21
CA LEU A 119 -16.07 4.15 -4.91
C LEU A 119 -17.29 3.21 -4.92
N ARG A 120 -18.40 3.61 -5.55
CA ARG A 120 -19.58 2.75 -5.72
C ARG A 120 -19.29 1.49 -6.51
N LEU A 121 -18.46 1.60 -7.56
CA LEU A 121 -18.00 0.44 -8.31
C LEU A 121 -17.14 -0.51 -7.45
N GLN A 122 -16.28 0.02 -6.58
CA GLN A 122 -15.50 -0.77 -5.62
C GLN A 122 -16.40 -1.49 -4.61
N ASP A 123 -17.48 -0.84 -4.18
CA ASP A 123 -18.51 -1.44 -3.33
C ASP A 123 -19.39 -2.47 -4.08
N GLY A 124 -19.21 -2.63 -5.40
CA GLY A 124 -19.94 -3.56 -6.24
C GLY A 124 -21.21 -3.00 -6.87
N ASP A 125 -21.56 -1.74 -6.62
CA ASP A 125 -22.74 -1.09 -7.19
C ASP A 125 -22.45 -0.53 -8.59
N LYS A 126 -22.60 -1.41 -9.57
CA LYS A 126 -22.44 -1.07 -10.99
C LYS A 126 -23.53 -0.12 -11.51
N GLY A 127 -24.73 -0.16 -10.93
CA GLY A 127 -25.85 0.67 -11.38
C GLY A 127 -25.62 2.12 -11.01
N GLU A 128 -25.27 2.36 -9.75
CA GLU A 128 -24.95 3.68 -9.24
C GLU A 128 -23.68 4.25 -9.90
N PHE A 129 -22.66 3.40 -10.15
CA PHE A 129 -21.49 3.79 -10.94
C PHE A 129 -21.88 4.37 -12.30
N VAL A 130 -22.70 3.68 -13.09
CA VAL A 130 -23.08 4.16 -14.44
C VAL A 130 -23.82 5.50 -14.37
N SER A 131 -24.75 5.63 -13.43
CA SER A 131 -25.50 6.89 -13.23
C SER A 131 -24.58 8.06 -12.85
N LEU A 132 -23.68 7.85 -11.90
CA LEU A 132 -22.73 8.87 -11.44
C LEU A 132 -21.75 9.27 -12.53
N MET A 133 -21.36 8.35 -13.41
CA MET A 133 -20.47 8.63 -14.52
C MET A 133 -21.14 9.48 -15.59
N GLN A 134 -22.42 9.23 -15.86
CA GLN A 134 -23.22 10.08 -16.74
C GLN A 134 -23.32 11.50 -16.18
N GLN A 135 -23.66 11.64 -14.90
CA GLN A 135 -23.74 12.94 -14.23
C GLN A 135 -22.37 13.65 -14.21
N ALA A 136 -21.28 12.93 -13.94
CA ALA A 136 -19.93 13.48 -13.96
C ALA A 136 -19.57 14.04 -15.35
N ALA A 137 -19.94 13.33 -16.42
CA ALA A 137 -19.70 13.77 -17.79
C ALA A 137 -20.53 15.00 -18.17
N GLU A 138 -21.80 15.04 -17.75
CA GLU A 138 -22.68 16.21 -17.90
C GLU A 138 -22.14 17.42 -17.13
N ALA A 139 -21.54 17.20 -15.96
CA ALA A 139 -20.82 18.20 -15.18
C ALA A 139 -19.42 18.54 -15.73
N GLY A 140 -19.05 18.04 -16.93
CA GLY A 140 -17.81 18.39 -17.62
C GLY A 140 -16.56 17.62 -17.17
N ASN A 141 -16.69 16.53 -16.41
CA ASN A 141 -15.55 15.70 -16.05
C ASN A 141 -14.99 14.97 -17.30
N ALA A 142 -13.74 15.29 -17.66
CA ALA A 142 -13.09 14.76 -18.86
C ALA A 142 -12.88 13.23 -18.83
N ASP A 143 -12.61 12.66 -17.66
CA ASP A 143 -12.41 11.22 -17.51
C ASP A 143 -13.72 10.45 -17.70
N ALA A 144 -14.82 10.96 -17.13
CA ALA A 144 -16.16 10.43 -17.32
C ALA A 144 -16.60 10.50 -18.79
N LEU A 145 -16.38 11.66 -19.45
CA LEU A 145 -16.68 11.84 -20.87
C LEU A 145 -15.93 10.83 -21.75
N ARG A 146 -14.63 10.66 -21.50
CA ARG A 146 -13.80 9.68 -22.21
C ARG A 146 -14.34 8.27 -22.02
N MET A 147 -14.75 7.92 -20.80
CA MET A 147 -15.25 6.60 -20.50
C MET A 147 -16.58 6.30 -21.20
N ILE A 148 -17.53 7.23 -21.17
CA ILE A 148 -18.84 7.06 -21.83
C ILE A 148 -18.67 6.97 -23.34
N LYS A 149 -17.77 7.78 -23.92
CA LYS A 149 -17.42 7.69 -25.35
C LYS A 149 -16.93 6.29 -25.72
N LEU A 150 -15.99 5.74 -24.94
CA LEU A 150 -15.44 4.40 -25.16
C LEU A 150 -16.51 3.30 -25.00
N GLN A 151 -17.49 3.47 -24.13
CA GLN A 151 -18.61 2.53 -23.99
C GLN A 151 -19.56 2.60 -25.19
N ALA A 152 -19.88 3.81 -25.66
CA ALA A 152 -20.71 4.01 -26.84
C ALA A 152 -20.06 3.42 -28.10
N GLU A 153 -18.74 3.57 -28.26
CA GLU A 153 -17.97 2.95 -29.34
C GLU A 153 -18.02 1.42 -29.25
N ARG A 154 -17.76 0.84 -28.07
CA ARG A 154 -17.84 -0.61 -27.87
C ARG A 154 -19.21 -1.20 -28.17
N ARG A 155 -20.28 -0.51 -27.78
CA ARG A 155 -21.66 -0.93 -28.08
C ARG A 155 -21.93 -0.96 -29.59
N LYS A 156 -21.50 0.06 -30.31
CA LYS A 156 -21.61 0.11 -31.79
C LYS A 156 -20.85 -1.01 -32.48
N LEU A 157 -19.72 -1.44 -31.92
CA LEU A 157 -18.97 -2.59 -32.44
C LEU A 157 -19.63 -3.93 -32.12
N SER A 158 -20.29 -4.09 -30.97
CA SER A 158 -20.99 -5.34 -30.63
C SER A 158 -22.32 -5.54 -31.37
N GLU A 159 -22.90 -4.46 -31.90
CA GLU A 159 -24.16 -4.46 -32.65
C GLU A 159 -23.94 -4.61 -34.18
N ARG A 160 -22.69 -4.71 -34.64
CA ARG A 160 -22.30 -4.96 -36.04
C ARG A 160 -21.90 -6.41 -36.23
#